data_AF-A0A660V0U5-F1
#
_entry.id   AF-A0A660V0U5-F1
#
_cell.length_a   1.000
_cell.length_b   1.000
_cell.length_c   1.000
_cell.angle_alpha   90.00
_cell.angle_beta   90.00
_cell.angle_gamma   90.00
#
_symmetry.space_group_name_H-M   'P 1'
#
loop_
_entity.id
_entity.type
_entity.pdbx_description
1 polymer ?
#
loop_
_entity_poly.entity_id
_entity_poly.type
_entity_poly.pdbx_seq_one_letter_code
_entity_poly.pdbx_strand_id
1 'polypeptide(L)' 'MKSKCPICNAPAKKHTGPANRRIPNRYFPFCSERCKLIDLGAWLDAQYTIPQSQDADDADSDNN' A
#
# COMPACT_ATOMS: atom_id res chain seq x y z
N MET A 1 -7.82 14.60 4.75
CA MET A 1 -6.70 13.96 5.47
C MET A 1 -5.44 13.97 4.61
N LYS A 2 -4.26 14.23 5.19
CA LYS A 2 -2.96 14.16 4.48
C LYS A 2 -2.49 12.70 4.48
N SER A 3 -2.37 12.11 3.30
CA SER A 3 -1.81 10.76 3.11
C SER A 3 -0.31 10.75 3.40
N LYS A 4 0.16 9.77 4.18
CA LYS A 4 1.57 9.53 4.47
C LYS A 4 2.08 8.40 3.59
N CYS A 5 3.35 8.45 3.23
CA CYS A 5 4.01 7.37 2.49
C CYS A 5 4.09 6.11 3.37
N PRO A 6 3.63 4.94 2.91
CA PRO A 6 3.65 3.72 3.70
C PRO A 6 5.05 3.19 3.99
N ILE A 7 6.05 3.60 3.20
CA ILE A 7 7.44 3.10 3.32
C ILE A 7 8.30 3.94 4.27
N CYS A 8 8.14 5.27 4.28
CA CYS A 8 9.00 6.17 5.06
C CYS A 8 8.25 7.22 5.86
N ASN A 9 6.92 7.19 5.87
CA ASN A 9 6.04 8.11 6.59
C ASN A 9 6.10 9.59 6.14
N ALA A 10 6.92 9.93 5.15
CA ALA A 10 6.98 11.27 4.57
C ALA A 10 5.63 11.68 3.93
N PRO A 11 5.31 12.99 3.82
CA PRO A 11 4.06 13.43 3.21
C PRO A 11 3.93 13.01 1.74
N ALA A 12 2.91 12.20 1.42
CA ALA A 12 2.58 11.81 0.05
C ALA A 12 1.47 12.73 -0.47
N LYS A 13 1.83 13.70 -1.29
CA LYS A 13 0.87 14.65 -1.88
C LYS A 13 0.13 13.97 -3.04
N LYS A 14 -1.21 13.95 -2.99
CA LYS A 14 -2.04 13.57 -4.13
C LYS A 14 -1.91 14.59 -5.25
N HIS A 15 -2.13 14.17 -6.49
CA HIS A 15 -2.32 15.05 -7.65
C HIS A 15 -3.72 15.70 -7.63
N THR A 16 -4.16 16.21 -6.48
CA THR A 16 -5.43 16.92 -6.32
C THR A 16 -5.14 18.41 -6.21
N GLY A 17 -4.90 19.05 -7.35
CA GLY A 17 -4.70 20.48 -7.47
C GLY A 17 -4.82 20.89 -8.94
N PRO A 18 -5.13 22.16 -9.25
CA PRO A 18 -5.23 22.61 -10.64
C PRO A 18 -3.89 22.36 -11.35
N ALA A 19 -3.96 21.80 -12.56
CA ALA A 19 -2.80 21.33 -13.34
C ALA A 19 -1.70 22.39 -13.50
N ASN A 20 -2.04 23.68 -13.41
CA ASN A 20 -1.15 24.81 -13.58
C ASN A 20 -0.29 25.17 -12.34
N ARG A 21 -0.50 24.52 -11.18
CA ARG A 21 0.13 24.97 -9.93
C ARG A 21 1.10 23.98 -9.29
N ARG A 22 1.15 22.71 -9.71
CA ARG A 22 2.07 21.71 -9.14
C ARG A 22 2.42 20.60 -10.13
N ILE A 23 3.67 20.14 -10.07
CA ILE A 23 4.09 18.88 -10.68
C ILE A 23 3.29 17.75 -10.02
N PRO A 24 2.53 16.94 -10.79
CA PRO A 24 1.79 15.82 -10.22
C PRO A 24 2.77 14.78 -9.67
N ASN A 25 2.57 14.38 -8.41
CA ASN A 25 3.29 13.23 -7.85
C ASN A 25 2.78 11.95 -8.52
N ARG A 26 3.53 11.45 -9.51
CA ARG A 26 3.23 10.22 -10.25
C ARG A 26 3.39 8.95 -9.40
N TYR A 27 4.04 9.05 -8.24
CA TYR A 27 4.32 7.91 -7.37
C TYR A 27 3.34 7.80 -6.21
N PHE A 28 2.31 8.63 -6.12
CA PHE A 28 1.28 8.51 -5.08
C PHE A 28 0.70 7.08 -5.06
N PRO A 29 0.62 6.37 -3.90
CA PRO A 29 0.66 6.87 -2.51
C PRO A 29 2.06 7.01 -1.87
N PHE A 30 3.13 6.79 -2.63
CA PHE A 30 4.51 6.96 -2.17
C PHE A 30 4.99 8.42 -2.32
N CYS A 31 6.04 8.79 -1.59
CA CYS A 31 6.64 10.12 -1.68
C CYS A 31 7.58 10.27 -2.89
N SER A 32 8.10 9.15 -3.44
CA SER A 32 9.07 9.12 -4.53
C SER A 32 9.14 7.74 -5.19
N GLU A 33 9.85 7.66 -6.32
CA GLU A 33 10.15 6.40 -7.01
C GLU A 33 10.88 5.39 -6.12
N ARG A 34 11.84 5.85 -5.31
CA ARG A 34 12.58 4.98 -4.38
C ARG A 34 11.63 4.21 -3.46
N CYS A 35 10.65 4.88 -2.87
CA CYS A 35 9.69 4.21 -1.98
C CYS A 35 8.77 3.24 -2.74
N LYS A 36 8.36 3.57 -3.97
CA LYS A 36 7.62 2.63 -4.84
C LYS A 36 8.42 1.36 -5.10
N LEU A 37 9.72 1.48 -5.40
CA LEU A 37 10.58 0.33 -5.69
C LEU A 37 10.87 -0.51 -4.45
N ILE A 38 11.01 0.11 -3.28
CA ILE A 38 11.17 -0.62 -2.01
C ILE A 38 9.92 -1.46 -1.71
N ASP A 39 8.73 -0.87 -1.83
CA ASP A 39 7.46 -1.58 -1.65
C ASP A 39 7.38 -2.78 -2.62
N LEU A 40 7.67 -2.55 -3.90
CA LEU A 40 7.70 -3.60 -4.91
C LEU A 40 8.71 -4.71 -4.57
N GLY A 41 9.89 -4.36 -4.05
CA GLY A 41 10.88 -5.32 -3.59
C GLY A 41 10.34 -6.19 -2.45
N ALA A 42 9.72 -5.59 -1.45
CA ALA A 42 9.11 -6.32 -0.34
C ALA A 42 7.99 -7.28 -0.80
N TRP A 43 7.24 -6.92 -1.85
CA TRP A 43 6.28 -7.83 -2.50
C TRP A 43 6.97 -9.03 -3.17
N LEU A 44 8.01 -8.77 -3.97
CA LEU A 44 8.76 -9.82 -4.67
C LEU A 44 9.47 -10.77 -3.69
N ASP A 45 9.93 -10.24 -2.56
CA ASP A 45 10.56 -10.99 -1.48
C ASP A 45 9.56 -11.67 -0.53
N ALA A 46 8.25 -11.61 -0.84
CA ALA A 46 7.18 -12.20 -0.03
C ALA A 46 7.18 -11.77 1.45
N GLN A 47 7.55 -10.51 1.74
CA GLN A 47 7.61 -9.99 3.10
C GLN A 47 6.23 -9.62 3.68
N TYR A 48 5.21 -9.47 2.84
CA TYR A 48 3.84 -9.20 3.26
C TYR A 48 3.08 -10.51 3.48
N THR A 49 2.63 -10.75 4.71
CA THR A 49 1.83 -11.91 5.08
C THR A 49 0.50 -11.46 5.68
N ILE A 50 -0.55 -12.22 5.44
CA ILE A 50 -1.85 -12.04 6.10
C ILE A 50 -1.90 -13.07 7.24
N PRO A 51 -1.94 -12.63 8.51
CA PRO A 51 -2.07 -13.57 9.62
C PRO A 51 -3.43 -14.27 9.53
N GLN A 52 -3.44 -15.60 9.64
CA GLN A 52 -4.66 -16.38 9.80
C GLN A 52 -5.07 -16.38 11.28
N SER A 53 -6.32 -16.04 11.58
CA SER A 53 -6.94 -16.33 12.88
C SER A 53 -7.20 -17.83 12.98
N GLN A 54 -6.87 -18.43 14.12
CA GLN A 54 -7.03 -19.87 14.38
C GLN A 54 -8.51 -20.32 14.44
N ASP A 55 -9.47 -19.40 14.38
CA ASP A 55 -10.90 -19.67 14.59
C ASP A 55 -11.68 -20.00 13.29
N ALA A 56 -11.00 -20.24 12.16
CA ALA A 56 -11.66 -20.39 10.85
C ALA A 56 -11.84 -21.84 10.34
N ASP A 57 -11.47 -22.85 11.13
CA ASP A 57 -11.46 -24.25 10.68
C ASP A 57 -12.76 -25.05 10.99
N ASP A 58 -13.83 -24.40 11.47
CA ASP A 58 -15.09 -25.08 11.87
C ASP A 58 -16.31 -24.80 10.96
N ALA A 59 -16.12 -24.46 9.68
CA ALA A 59 -17.24 -24.07 8.80
C ALA A 59 -17.37 -24.85 7.47
N ASP A 60 -16.85 -26.08 7.38
CA ASP A 60 -17.14 -26.96 6.25
C ASP A 60 -17.26 -28.43 6.69
N SER A 61 -18.33 -28.72 7.45
CA SER A 61 -18.81 -30.09 7.67
C SER A 61 -20.28 -30.19 7.31
N ASP A 62 -20.56 -31.04 6.32
CA ASP A 62 -21.81 -31.72 5.99
C ASP A 62 -22.89 -30.96 5.21
N ASN A 63 -22.91 -31.20 3.89
CA ASN A 63 -24.15 -31.37 3.11
C ASN A 63 -23.88 -32.25 1.86
N ASN A 64 -23.91 -33.57 2.02
CA ASN A 64 -24.33 -34.51 0.98
C ASN A 64 -24.99 -35.75 1.57
#